data_AF-A0A177HN47-F1
#
_entry.id   AF-A0A177HN47-F1
#
_cell.length_a   1.000
_cell.length_b   1.000
_cell.length_c   1.000
_cell.angle_alpha   90.00
_cell.angle_beta   90.00
_cell.angle_gamma   90.00
#
_symmetry.space_group_name_H-M   'P 1'
#
loop_
_entity.id
_entity.type
_entity.pdbx_description
1 polymer ?
#
loop_
_entity_poly.entity_id
_entity_poly.type
_entity_poly.pdbx_seq_one_letter_code
_entity_poly.pdbx_strand_id
1 'polypeptide(L)' 'MTDRIAVGDGGRVVEHGTHAELLAAGGAYAELYTAQARAYA' A
#
# COMPACT_ATOMS: atom_id res chain seq x y z
N MET A 1 -6.48 -2.21 -16.45
CA MET A 1 -7.44 -2.19 -15.33
C MET A 1 -6.87 -1.29 -14.27
N THR A 2 -7.62 -0.31 -13.75
CA THR A 2 -7.16 0.51 -12.62
C THR A 2 -7.85 -0.02 -11.37
N ASP A 3 -7.22 -0.99 -10.73
CA ASP A 3 -7.62 -1.43 -9.41
C ASP A 3 -7.08 -0.42 -8.41
N ARG A 4 -7.99 0.21 -7.66
CA ARG A 4 -7.65 1.14 -6.59
C ARG A 4 -7.57 0.40 -5.28
N ILE A 5 -6.51 0.68 -4.54
CA ILE A 5 -6.24 0.14 -3.21
C ILE A 5 -6.60 1.22 -2.20
N ALA A 6 -7.26 0.81 -1.12
CA ALA A 6 -7.51 1.64 0.05
C ALA A 6 -6.86 0.97 1.26
N VAL A 7 -5.98 1.69 1.92
CA VAL A 7 -5.31 1.27 3.15
C VAL A 7 -6.11 1.81 4.32
N GLY A 8 -6.55 0.91 5.20
CA GLY A 8 -7.29 1.27 6.40
C GLY A 8 -6.45 1.10 7.65
N ASP A 9 -6.57 2.05 8.58
CA ASP A 9 -6.10 1.92 9.96
C ASP A 9 -7.22 2.36 10.92
N GLY A 10 -7.49 1.54 11.94
CA GLY A 10 -8.52 1.84 12.95
C GLY A 10 -9.92 2.12 12.40
N GLY A 11 -10.29 1.54 11.25
CA GLY A 11 -11.58 1.79 10.59
C GLY A 11 -11.65 3.09 9.78
N ARG A 12 -10.51 3.76 9.54
CA ARG A 12 -10.40 4.93 8.64
C ARG A 12 -9.47 4.61 7.49
N VAL A 13 -9.77 5.15 6.31
CA VAL A 13 -8.85 5.09 5.17
C VAL A 13 -7.74 6.11 5.39
N VAL A 14 -6.51 5.62 5.48
CA VAL A 14 -5.30 6.45 5.68
C VAL A 14 -4.58 6.73 4.36
N GLU A 15 -4.68 5.82 3.38
CA GLU A 15 -4.14 6.02 2.04
C GLU A 15 -5.06 5.40 0.99
N HIS A 16 -5.13 6.00 -0.19
CA HIS A 16 -5.83 5.42 -1.32
C HIS A 16 -5.16 5.78 -2.65
N GLY A 17 -5.14 4.86 -3.59
CA GLY A 17 -4.51 5.09 -4.89
C GLY A 17 -4.32 3.82 -5.69
N THR A 18 -3.69 3.93 -6.83
CA THR A 18 -3.15 2.78 -7.54
C THR A 18 -1.92 2.23 -6.81
N HIS A 19 -1.56 0.98 -7.11
CA HIS A 19 -0.36 0.36 -6.57
C HIS A 19 0.90 1.23 -6.78
N ALA A 20 1.07 1.80 -7.98
CA ALA A 20 2.21 2.63 -8.31
C ALA A 20 2.24 3.95 -7.53
N GLU A 21 1.07 4.60 -7.36
CA GLU A 21 0.96 5.83 -6.57
C GLU A 21 1.28 5.57 -5.09
N LEU A 22 0.77 4.49 -4.52
CA LEU A 22 0.99 4.13 -3.12
C LEU A 22 2.44 3.70 -2.85
N LEU A 23 3.07 2.99 -3.79
CA LEU A 23 4.50 2.68 -3.70
C LEU A 23 5.37 3.94 -3.78
N ALA A 24 5.04 4.86 -4.70
CA ALA A 24 5.77 6.11 -4.84
C ALA A 24 5.58 7.05 -3.64
N ALA A 25 4.40 7.01 -2.99
CA ALA A 25 4.12 7.77 -1.77
C ALA A 25 4.95 7.29 -0.57
N GLY A 26 5.44 6.03 -0.59
CA GLY A 26 6.29 5.50 0.48
C GLY A 26 5.60 5.37 1.84
N GLY A 27 4.27 5.33 1.86
CA GLY A 27 3.48 5.23 3.09
C GLY A 27 3.35 3.81 3.63
N ALA A 28 2.33 3.59 4.46
CA ALA A 28 2.05 2.33 5.13
C ALA A 28 1.85 1.17 4.13
N TYR A 29 1.25 1.44 2.97
CA TYR A 29 1.16 0.46 1.89
C TYR A 29 2.54 -0.04 1.43
N ALA A 30 3.46 0.89 1.18
CA ALA A 30 4.77 0.58 0.63
C ALA A 30 5.65 -0.16 1.65
N GLU A 31 5.54 0.21 2.93
CA GLU A 31 6.24 -0.49 4.01
C GLU A 31 5.75 -1.94 4.15
N LEU A 32 4.44 -2.16 4.20
CA LEU A 32 3.84 -3.50 4.24
C LEU A 32 4.24 -4.34 3.04
N TYR A 33 4.14 -3.77 1.84
CA TYR A 33 4.49 -4.47 0.61
C TYR A 33 5.97 -4.85 0.57
N THR A 34 6.86 -3.94 0.99
CA THR A 34 8.30 -4.19 1.05
C THR A 34 8.64 -5.28 2.08
N ALA A 35 7.99 -5.26 3.24
CA ALA A 35 8.15 -6.28 4.27
C ALA A 35 7.71 -7.67 3.76
N GLN A 36 6.58 -7.72 3.05
CA GLN A 36 6.09 -8.94 2.43
C GLN A 36 7.03 -9.45 1.33
N ALA A 37 7.51 -8.56 0.45
CA ALA A 37 8.45 -8.93 -0.62
C ALA A 37 9.75 -9.53 -0.08
N ARG A 38 10.26 -9.03 1.05
CA ARG A 38 11.43 -9.60 1.74
C ARG A 38 11.17 -10.98 2.34
N ALA A 39 9.93 -11.28 2.74
CA ALA A 39 9.58 -12.56 3.36
C ALA A 39 9.45 -13.72 2.34
N TYR A 40 9.29 -13.41 1.05
CA TYR A 40 9.19 -14.39 -0.04
C TYR A 40 10.47 -14.49 -0.89
N ALA A 41 11.55 -13.83 -0.49
CA ALA A 41 12.88 -13.92 -1.11
C ALA A 41 13.72 -15.03 -0.47
#